data_AF-A0A371LR20-F1
#
_entry.id   AF-A0A371LR20-F1
#
_cell.length_a   1.000
_cell.length_b   1.000
_cell.length_c   1.000
_cell.angle_alpha   90.00
_cell.angle_beta   90.00
_cell.angle_gamma   90.00
#
_symmetry.space_group_name_H-M   'P 1'
#
loop_
_entity.id
_entity.type
_entity.pdbx_description
1 polymer ?
#
loop_
_entity_poly.entity_id
_entity_poly.type
_entity_poly.pdbx_seq_one_letter_code
_entity_poly.pdbx_strand_id
1 'polypeptide(L)'
;MNILELFSQNKSIQTWQSDVTSLKRQLVMGLSGSSKAAAIASAYLSFQGKLVVVSSTQNDMEKLAGDLSALLDEDSIFQLFADDTAAAEFISSSMDKTISRIEALAFLSNPEARGILVISLAGLRILLPSPKTFQQGQ
;
A
#
# COMPACT_ATOMS: atom_id res chain seq x y z
N MET A 1 -6.38 -10.03 22.23
CA MET A 1 -4.99 -9.55 22.35
C MET A 1 -4.17 -10.08 21.18
N ASN A 2 -4.30 -9.45 20.01
CA ASN A 2 -3.41 -9.70 18.88
C ASN A 2 -2.17 -8.76 18.96
N ILE A 3 -1.18 -8.99 18.10
CA ILE A 3 0.07 -8.21 18.11
C ILE A 3 -0.16 -6.73 17.78
N LEU A 4 -1.17 -6.41 16.97
CA LEU A 4 -1.52 -5.02 16.62
C LEU A 4 -2.13 -4.29 17.82
N GLU A 5 -2.95 -4.95 18.63
CA GLU A 5 -3.50 -4.40 19.88
C GLU A 5 -2.39 -4.09 20.88
N LEU A 6 -1.38 -4.96 21.00
CA LEU A 6 -0.20 -4.70 21.83
C LEU A 6 0.62 -3.51 21.28
N PHE A 7 0.88 -3.49 19.97
CA PHE A 7 1.63 -2.42 19.31
C PHE A 7 0.96 -1.04 19.49
N SER A 8 -0.37 -1.02 19.39
CA SER A 8 -1.19 0.20 19.51
C SER A 8 -1.28 0.74 20.94
N GLN A 9 -0.80 0.01 21.96
CA GLN A 9 -0.71 0.52 23.34
C GLN A 9 0.49 1.45 23.56
N ASN A 10 1.44 1.49 22.62
CA ASN A 10 2.60 2.36 22.72
C ASN A 10 2.17 3.84 22.53
N LYS A 11 2.47 4.70 23.52
CA LYS A 11 2.10 6.12 23.51
C LYS A 11 2.63 6.89 22.30
N SER A 12 3.83 6.57 21.82
CA SER A 12 4.40 7.21 20.63
C SER A 12 3.63 6.82 19.37
N ILE A 13 3.20 5.56 19.28
CA ILE A 13 2.36 5.07 18.17
C ILE A 13 0.98 5.71 18.21
N GLN A 14 0.34 5.80 19.38
CA GLN A 14 -0.97 6.45 19.53
C GLN A 14 -0.92 7.93 19.12
N THR A 15 0.10 8.66 19.58
CA THR A 15 0.31 10.07 19.21
C THR A 15 0.52 10.21 17.70
N TRP A 16 1.34 9.33 17.11
CA TRP A 16 1.54 9.32 15.68
C TRP A 16 0.23 9.08 14.92
N GLN A 17 -0.56 8.09 15.34
CA GLN A 17 -1.84 7.73 14.71
C GLN A 17 -2.88 8.83 14.76
N SER A 18 -3.02 9.53 15.89
CA SER A 18 -3.94 10.66 15.98
C SER A 18 -3.57 11.74 14.97
N ASP A 19 -2.27 11.95 14.75
CA ASP A 19 -1.77 12.95 13.83
C ASP A 19 -1.80 12.49 12.36
N VAL A 20 -1.90 11.18 12.05
CA VAL A 20 -2.01 10.68 10.64
C VAL A 20 -3.18 11.37 9.92
N THR A 21 -4.28 11.62 10.62
CA THR A 21 -5.45 12.32 10.07
C THR A 21 -5.21 13.80 9.78
N SER A 22 -4.16 14.40 10.34
CA SER A 22 -3.86 15.83 10.20
C SER A 22 -3.25 16.22 8.85
N LEU A 23 -2.96 15.25 7.99
CA LEU A 23 -2.33 15.41 6.66
C LEU A 23 -0.99 16.18 6.68
N LYS A 24 -0.32 16.24 7.84
CA LYS A 24 1.01 16.83 8.00
C LYS A 24 2.09 15.82 7.66
N ARG A 25 3.25 16.32 7.21
CA ARG A 25 4.45 15.49 7.03
C ARG A 25 4.99 15.06 8.38
N GLN A 26 5.22 13.75 8.53
CA GLN A 26 5.73 13.14 9.75
C GLN A 26 6.93 12.25 9.44
N LEU A 27 7.84 12.13 10.41
CA LEU A 27 8.97 11.22 10.36
C LEU A 27 8.87 10.26 11.54
N VAL A 28 8.70 8.98 11.24
CA VAL A 28 8.73 7.90 12.25
C VAL A 28 10.01 7.11 12.04
N MET A 29 10.78 6.92 13.11
CA MET A 29 12.05 6.22 13.10
C MET A 29 12.02 5.01 14.05
N GLY A 30 12.98 4.10 13.91
CA GLY A 30 13.08 2.91 14.76
C GLY A 30 12.22 1.73 14.30
N LEU A 31 11.55 1.83 13.15
CA LEU A 31 10.82 0.72 12.52
C LEU A 31 11.72 -0.02 11.53
N SER A 32 11.91 -1.32 11.75
CA SER A 32 12.68 -2.23 10.90
C SER A 32 11.91 -3.53 10.62
N GLY A 33 12.13 -4.14 9.45
CA GLY A 33 11.44 -5.37 9.05
C GLY A 33 9.92 -5.28 9.21
N SER A 34 9.34 -6.31 9.83
CA SER A 34 7.89 -6.46 10.07
C SER A 34 7.28 -5.41 11.00
N SER A 35 8.08 -4.68 11.80
CA SER A 35 7.56 -3.58 12.61
C SER A 35 7.04 -2.41 11.75
N LYS A 36 7.54 -2.25 10.51
CA LYS A 36 6.97 -1.33 9.53
C LYS A 36 5.56 -1.75 9.12
N ALA A 37 5.36 -3.03 8.83
CA ALA A 37 4.05 -3.59 8.50
C ALA A 37 3.06 -3.43 9.66
N ALA A 38 3.48 -3.73 10.90
CA ALA A 38 2.66 -3.52 12.09
C ALA A 38 2.25 -2.05 12.28
N ALA A 39 3.18 -1.11 12.06
CA ALA A 39 2.89 0.32 12.13
C ALA A 39 1.87 0.77 11.07
N ILE A 40 2.07 0.32 9.83
CA ILE A 40 1.17 0.63 8.69
C ILE A 40 -0.21 0.03 8.93
N ALA A 41 -0.29 -1.25 9.34
CA ALA A 41 -1.55 -1.94 9.61
C ALA A 41 -2.31 -1.26 10.75
N SER A 42 -1.61 -0.91 11.84
CA SER A 42 -2.20 -0.22 12.98
C SER A 42 -2.69 1.20 12.60
N ALA A 43 -1.96 1.92 11.74
CA ALA A 43 -2.42 3.19 11.18
C ALA A 43 -3.66 3.04 10.28
N TYR A 44 -3.69 2.00 9.45
CA TYR A 44 -4.86 1.66 8.62
C TYR A 44 -6.10 1.38 9.45
N LEU A 45 -5.99 0.56 10.50
CA LEU A 45 -7.12 0.25 11.39
C LEU A 45 -7.65 1.50 12.12
N SER A 46 -6.79 2.47 12.39
CA SER A 46 -7.16 3.73 13.05
C SER A 46 -7.81 4.74 12.08
N PHE A 47 -7.34 4.81 10.83
CA PHE A 47 -7.83 5.75 9.82
C PHE A 47 -9.06 5.23 9.06
N GLN A 48 -9.10 3.92 8.75
CA GLN A 48 -10.13 3.23 7.98
C GLN A 48 -10.47 3.84 6.61
N GLY A 49 -9.53 4.55 5.98
CA GLY A 49 -9.62 5.01 4.60
C GLY A 49 -8.61 4.30 3.69
N LYS A 50 -8.31 4.90 2.54
CA LYS A 50 -7.29 4.40 1.61
C LYS A 50 -5.90 4.86 2.05
N LEU A 51 -4.97 3.93 2.19
CA LEU A 51 -3.55 4.25 2.29
C LEU A 51 -2.83 3.87 1.00
N VAL A 52 -1.94 4.75 0.54
CA VAL A 52 -0.97 4.43 -0.52
C VAL A 52 0.41 4.40 0.13
N VAL A 53 1.05 3.23 0.10
CA VAL A 53 2.35 2.99 0.70
C VAL A 53 3.37 2.78 -0.39
N VAL A 54 4.39 3.64 -0.40
CA VAL A 54 5.46 3.60 -1.39
C VAL A 54 6.70 2.94 -0.77
N SER A 55 7.19 1.88 -1.39
CA SER A 55 8.45 1.21 -1.03
C SER A 55 9.59 1.63 -1.97
N SER A 56 10.82 1.27 -1.61
CA SER A 56 12.02 1.56 -2.40
C SER A 56 12.12 0.74 -3.70
N THR A 57 11.85 -0.56 -3.62
CA THR A 57 11.99 -1.53 -4.72
C THR A 57 10.76 -2.42 -4.81
N GLN A 58 10.59 -3.10 -5.94
CA GLN A 58 9.57 -4.11 -6.17
C GLN A 58 9.67 -5.26 -5.14
N ASN A 59 10.89 -5.73 -4.85
CA ASN A 59 11.12 -6.75 -3.82
C ASN A 59 10.71 -6.27 -2.41
N ASP A 60 11.00 -5.01 -2.06
CA ASP A 60 10.55 -4.43 -0.79
C ASP A 60 9.02 -4.29 -0.72
N MET A 61 8.37 -4.00 -1.86
CA MET A 61 6.91 -3.92 -1.96
C MET A 61 6.27 -5.30 -1.71
N GLU A 62 6.76 -6.34 -2.38
CA GLU A 62 6.23 -7.71 -2.24
C GLU A 62 6.40 -8.24 -0.81
N LYS A 63 7.57 -8.02 -0.21
CA LYS A 63 7.81 -8.40 1.19
C LYS A 63 6.87 -7.66 2.13
N LEU A 64 6.68 -6.36 1.93
CA LEU A 64 5.77 -5.56 2.76
C LEU A 64 4.32 -6.00 2.60
N ALA A 65 3.88 -6.32 1.38
CA ALA A 65 2.54 -6.83 1.14
C ALA A 65 2.31 -8.18 1.83
N GLY A 66 3.27 -9.11 1.74
CA GLY A 66 3.20 -10.38 2.46
C GLY A 66 3.14 -10.20 3.98
N ASP A 67 3.96 -9.30 4.54
CA ASP A 67 3.92 -8.97 5.98
C ASP A 67 2.56 -8.33 6.38
N LEU A 68 1.93 -7.54 5.50
CA LEU A 68 0.63 -6.91 5.75
C LEU A 68 -0.52 -7.92 5.67
N SER A 69 -0.52 -8.83 4.68
CA SER A 69 -1.54 -9.89 4.55
C SER A 69 -1.49 -10.89 5.70
N ALA A 70 -0.38 -10.98 6.44
CA ALA A 70 -0.31 -11.76 7.68
C ALA A 70 -0.96 -11.05 8.89
N LEU A 71 -1.23 -9.74 8.79
CA LEU A 71 -1.73 -8.89 9.87
C LEU A 71 -3.16 -8.38 9.65
N LEU A 72 -3.61 -8.33 8.40
CA LEU A 72 -4.89 -7.80 7.95
C LEU A 72 -5.55 -8.80 7.00
N ASP A 73 -6.84 -8.60 6.73
CA ASP A 73 -7.55 -9.40 5.73
C ASP A 73 -6.93 -9.16 4.33
N GLU A 74 -6.70 -10.24 3.59
CA GLU A 74 -6.01 -10.22 2.29
C GLU A 74 -6.72 -9.29 1.28
N ASP A 75 -8.05 -9.25 1.31
CA ASP A 75 -8.90 -8.38 0.46
C ASP A 75 -8.69 -6.88 0.69
N SER A 76 -7.97 -6.50 1.75
CA SER A 76 -7.64 -5.10 2.05
C SER A 76 -6.30 -4.64 1.47
N ILE A 77 -5.52 -5.54 0.87
CA ILE A 77 -4.18 -5.27 0.35
C ILE A 77 -4.18 -5.33 -1.18
N PHE A 78 -3.81 -4.21 -1.81
CA PHE A 78 -3.70 -4.08 -3.26
C PHE A 78 -2.24 -3.84 -3.64
N GLN A 79 -1.81 -4.39 -4.77
CA GLN A 79 -0.46 -4.21 -5.29
C GLN A 79 -0.51 -3.64 -6.70
N LEU A 80 0.42 -2.74 -7.02
CA LEU A 80 0.66 -2.32 -8.40
C LEU A 80 2.09 -2.71 -8.77
N PHE A 81 2.21 -3.82 -9.49
CA PHE A 81 3.51 -4.35 -9.93
C PHE A 81 4.18 -3.42 -10.94
N ALA A 82 5.47 -3.19 -10.73
CA ALA A 82 6.33 -2.44 -11.62
C ALA A 82 7.67 -3.17 -11.80
N ASP A 83 8.27 -3.04 -12.97
CA ASP A 83 9.63 -3.52 -13.18
C ASP A 83 10.63 -2.44 -12.77
N ASP A 84 11.51 -2.77 -11.81
CA ASP A 84 12.58 -1.85 -11.40
C ASP A 84 13.69 -1.72 -12.48
N THR A 85 13.63 -2.54 -13.54
CA THR A 85 14.56 -2.48 -14.67
C THR A 85 13.82 -2.25 -16.00
N ALA A 86 14.25 -1.24 -16.75
CA ALA A 86 13.64 -0.91 -18.05
C ALA A 86 13.73 -2.06 -19.06
N ALA A 87 14.74 -2.94 -18.95
CA ALA A 87 14.89 -4.10 -19.82
C ALA A 87 13.83 -5.19 -19.56
N ALA A 88 13.35 -5.34 -18.32
CA ALA A 88 12.37 -6.36 -17.95
C ALA A 88 10.94 -5.99 -18.35
N GLU A 89 10.64 -4.69 -18.52
CA GLU A 89 9.33 -4.18 -18.91
C GLU A 89 8.92 -4.67 -20.31
N PHE A 90 9.89 -4.81 -21.23
CA PHE A 90 9.66 -5.32 -22.59
C PHE A 90 9.58 -6.86 -22.67
N ILE A 91 10.10 -7.56 -21.66
CA ILE A 91 10.23 -9.03 -21.66
C ILE A 91 9.08 -9.69 -20.90
N SER A 92 8.49 -9.00 -19.90
CA SER A 92 7.47 -9.57 -19.03
C SER A 92 6.26 -8.65 -18.82
N SER A 93 5.35 -8.61 -19.79
CA SER A 93 3.96 -8.22 -19.51
C SER A 93 3.16 -9.48 -19.18
N SER A 94 3.25 -9.95 -17.93
CA SER A 94 2.38 -11.06 -17.49
C SER A 94 0.93 -10.59 -17.39
N MET A 95 -0.01 -11.51 -17.56
CA MET A 95 -1.44 -11.25 -17.29
C MET A 95 -1.64 -10.73 -15.86
N ASP A 96 -0.89 -11.25 -14.90
CA ASP A 96 -0.97 -10.85 -13.49
C ASP A 96 -0.66 -9.36 -13.26
N LYS A 97 0.33 -8.80 -13.97
CA LYS A 97 0.64 -7.36 -13.90
C LYS A 97 -0.54 -6.51 -14.37
N THR A 98 -1.19 -6.95 -15.44
CA THR A 98 -2.37 -6.26 -15.99
C THR A 98 -3.55 -6.34 -15.02
N ILE A 99 -3.80 -7.53 -14.45
CA ILE A 99 -4.86 -7.75 -13.45
C ILE A 99 -4.62 -6.85 -12.22
N SER A 100 -3.42 -6.90 -11.63
CA SER A 100 -3.10 -6.07 -10.45
C SER A 100 -3.30 -4.58 -10.71
N ARG A 101 -2.98 -4.10 -11.92
CA ARG A 101 -3.13 -2.70 -12.29
C ARG A 101 -4.60 -2.32 -12.40
N ILE A 102 -5.42 -3.18 -12.99
CA ILE A 102 -6.87 -2.96 -13.07
C ILE A 102 -7.47 -2.95 -11.67
N GLU A 103 -7.11 -3.89 -10.80
CA GLU A 103 -7.58 -3.97 -9.42
C GLU A 103 -7.17 -2.74 -8.60
N ALA A 104 -5.91 -2.33 -8.70
CA ALA A 104 -5.41 -1.13 -8.04
C ALA A 104 -6.14 0.14 -8.52
N LEU A 105 -6.36 0.29 -9.82
CA LEU A 105 -7.09 1.43 -10.38
C LEU A 105 -8.57 1.42 -9.99
N ALA A 106 -9.20 0.24 -9.95
CA ALA A 106 -10.58 0.08 -9.48
C ALA A 106 -10.71 0.45 -8.00
N PHE A 107 -9.81 -0.06 -7.16
CA PHE A 107 -9.68 0.31 -5.75
C PHE A 107 -9.53 1.83 -5.57
N LEU A 108 -8.58 2.45 -6.28
CA LEU A 108 -8.34 3.89 -6.19
C LEU A 108 -9.55 4.72 -6.66
N SER A 109 -10.27 4.25 -7.68
CA SER A 109 -11.42 4.96 -8.27
C SER A 109 -12.71 4.84 -7.46
N ASN A 110 -12.89 3.77 -6.67
CA ASN A 110 -14.10 3.53 -5.88
C ASN A 110 -14.13 4.37 -4.60
N PRO A 111 -15.01 5.37 -4.43
CA PRO A 111 -15.04 6.24 -3.24
C PRO A 111 -15.23 5.52 -1.91
N GLU A 112 -15.96 4.40 -1.92
CA GLU A 112 -16.31 3.62 -0.72
C GLU A 112 -15.25 2.58 -0.36
N ALA A 113 -14.28 2.34 -1.24
CA ALA A 113 -13.25 1.34 -1.00
C ALA A 113 -12.28 1.77 0.11
N ARG A 114 -11.88 0.81 0.92
CA ARG A 114 -10.91 0.93 2.01
C ARG A 114 -9.83 -0.13 1.82
N GLY A 115 -8.61 0.20 2.18
CA GLY A 115 -7.50 -0.72 1.99
C GLY A 115 -6.17 0.00 1.85
N ILE A 116 -5.15 -0.79 1.54
CA ILE A 116 -3.76 -0.36 1.43
C ILE A 116 -3.27 -0.75 0.04
N LEU A 117 -2.95 0.25 -0.77
CA LEU A 117 -2.21 0.05 -2.01
C LEU A 117 -0.71 0.12 -1.72
N VAL A 118 0.03 -0.95 -2.02
CA VAL A 118 1.50 -0.97 -1.93
C VAL A 118 2.09 -0.87 -3.33
N ILE A 119 3.02 0.07 -3.52
CA ILE A 119 3.67 0.33 -4.80
C ILE A 119 5.16 0.62 -4.60
N SER A 120 6.02 0.24 -5.55
CA SER A 120 7.42 0.64 -5.53
C SER A 120 7.61 2.06 -6.04
N LEU A 121 8.77 2.66 -5.75
CA LEU A 121 9.15 3.96 -6.29
C LEU A 121 9.16 3.98 -7.83
N ALA A 122 9.54 2.86 -8.47
CA ALA A 122 9.48 2.72 -9.93
C ALA A 122 8.03 2.75 -10.44
N GLY A 123 7.10 2.11 -9.73
CA GLY A 123 5.68 2.07 -10.09
C GLY A 123 5.00 3.44 -10.15
N LEU A 124 5.46 4.41 -9.35
CA LEU A 124 4.96 5.80 -9.40
C LEU A 124 5.23 6.51 -10.74
N ARG A 125 6.16 6.00 -11.55
CA ARG A 125 6.51 6.58 -12.85
C ARG A 125 5.69 6.00 -14.00
N ILE A 126 4.88 4.97 -13.73
CA ILE A 126 4.03 4.34 -14.74
C ILE A 126 2.94 5.35 -15.15
N LEU A 127 2.83 5.60 -16.44
CA LEU A 127 1.75 6.40 -16.98
C LEU A 127 0.44 5.61 -16.90
N LEU A 128 -0.53 6.17 -16.19
CA LEU A 128 -1.85 5.59 -16.01
C LEU A 128 -2.87 6.32 -16.90
N PRO A 129 -3.93 5.63 -17.36
CA PRO A 129 -5.03 6.29 -18.06
C PRO A 129 -5.68 7.33 -17.15
N SER A 130 -6.33 8.33 -17.75
CA SER A 130 -7.14 9.26 -16.96
C SER A 130 -8.27 8.51 -16.24
N PRO A 131 -8.70 8.95 -15.05
CA PRO A 131 -9.81 8.31 -14.34
C PRO A 131 -11.08 8.18 -15.18
N LYS A 132 -11.37 9.18 -16.03
CA LYS A 132 -12.51 9.16 -16.96
C LYS A 132 -12.38 8.05 -17.99
N THR A 133 -11.20 7.91 -18.60
CA THR A 133 -10.93 6.86 -19.60
C THR A 133 -11.03 5.48 -18.97
N PHE A 134 -10.51 5.30 -17.75
CA PHE A 134 -10.59 4.04 -17.03
C PHE A 134 -12.04 3.65 -16.70
N GLN A 135 -12.86 4.59 -16.23
CA GLN A 135 -14.27 4.35 -15.91
C GLN A 135 -15.13 4.01 -17.13
N GLN A 136 -14.79 4.52 -18.32
CA GLN A 136 -15.51 4.20 -19.56
C GLN A 136 -15.24 2.77 -20.08
N GLY A 137 -14.12 2.18 -19.68
CA GLY A 137 -13.70 0.84 -20.09
C GLY A 137 -14.00 -0.26 -19.06
N GLN A 138 -14.61 0.08 -17.92
CA GLN A 138 -15.15 -0.90 -16.96
C GLN A 138 -16.47 -1.50 -17.47
#